data_AF-A0AAE7J6D1-F1
#
_entry.id   AF-A0AAE7J6D1-F1
#
_cell.length_a   1.000
_cell.length_b   1.000
_cell.length_c   1.000
_cell.angle_alpha   90.00
_cell.angle_beta   90.00
_cell.angle_gamma   90.00
#
_symmetry.space_group_name_H-M   'P 1'
#
loop_
_entity.id
_entity.type
_entity.pdbx_description
1 polymer ?
#
loop_
_entity_poly.entity_id
_entity_poly.type
_entity_poly.pdbx_seq_one_letter_code
_entity_poly.pdbx_strand_id
1 'polypeptide(L)'
;MSVAIPLASPPAEAAKLPSLWELGSALEAETHWIAQLAERLDTGDEDERALAIADLEDSLASEEHQREAFVRKADATCWVIERLRAEASYHQCQSKRFAALAKGEDNRADALEATLVHLLDRLEPGASAHRLHDHCLRSRLTEAIEIDDASALPAELLTIQTTSTPNKSSIKARIRAVIAAAVAGLPKPEAAHLAFSLAATAVPGARLIKRRHWSIT
;
A
#
# COMPACT_ATOMS: atom_id res chain seq x y z
N MET A 1 27.51 -4.77 32.60
CA MET A 1 28.32 -3.68 32.01
C MET A 1 27.58 -3.19 30.78
N SER A 2 26.89 -2.04 30.88
CA SER A 2 26.11 -1.49 29.78
C SER A 2 27.02 -0.69 28.87
N VAL A 3 27.18 -1.15 27.63
CA VAL A 3 27.90 -0.42 26.58
C VAL A 3 26.90 0.56 25.96
N ALA A 4 27.01 1.83 26.32
CA ALA A 4 26.26 2.90 25.68
C ALA A 4 26.79 3.07 24.25
N ILE A 5 25.95 2.83 23.26
CA ILE A 5 26.24 3.20 21.87
C ILE A 5 26.15 4.73 21.82
N PRO A 6 27.22 5.46 21.49
CA PRO A 6 27.13 6.89 21.34
C PRO A 6 26.21 7.20 20.15
N LEU A 7 25.05 7.78 20.44
CA LEU A 7 24.25 8.49 19.45
C LEU A 7 25.12 9.66 18.98
N ALA A 8 25.77 9.49 17.83
CA ALA A 8 26.50 10.56 17.17
C ALA A 8 25.58 11.78 17.09
N SER A 9 26.01 12.89 17.68
CA SER A 9 25.35 14.19 17.53
C SER A 9 25.14 14.45 16.04
N PRO A 10 23.98 14.98 15.61
CA PRO A 10 23.80 15.32 14.21
C PRO A 10 24.90 16.31 13.81
N PRO A 11 25.52 16.15 12.62
CA PRO A 11 26.56 17.07 12.18
C PRO A 11 26.01 18.51 12.19
N ALA A 12 26.88 19.44 12.57
CA ALA A 12 26.64 20.89 12.58
C ALA A 12 25.85 21.34 11.34
N GLU A 13 24.90 22.27 11.53
CA GLU A 13 23.96 22.81 10.54
C GLU A 13 24.52 22.82 9.11
N ALA A 14 24.36 21.69 8.42
CA ALA A 14 24.68 21.58 7.01
C ALA A 14 23.65 22.44 6.28
N ALA A 15 24.12 23.28 5.35
CA ALA A 15 23.23 24.06 4.49
C ALA A 15 22.10 23.17 3.97
N LYS A 16 20.86 23.59 4.18
CA LYS A 16 19.68 22.81 3.83
C LYS A 16 19.66 22.59 2.32
N LEU A 17 19.99 21.37 1.88
CA LEU A 17 19.93 21.00 0.48
C LEU A 17 18.48 21.09 -0.02
N PRO A 18 18.27 21.53 -1.28
CA PRO A 18 16.93 21.71 -1.84
C PRO A 18 16.17 20.40 -1.85
N SER A 19 14.90 20.40 -1.47
CA SER A 19 14.05 19.20 -1.41
C SER A 19 13.80 18.61 -2.81
N LEU A 20 13.38 17.33 -2.88
CA LEU A 20 13.04 16.70 -4.17
C LEU A 20 11.90 17.46 -4.86
N TRP A 21 10.97 18.00 -4.07
CA TRP A 21 9.88 18.83 -4.55
C TRP A 21 10.40 20.15 -5.12
N GLU A 22 11.28 20.85 -4.39
CA GLU A 22 11.88 22.11 -4.84
C GLU A 22 12.65 21.93 -6.15
N LEU A 23 13.49 20.88 -6.25
CA LEU A 23 14.21 20.55 -7.49
C LEU A 23 13.26 20.25 -8.65
N GLY A 24 12.17 19.50 -8.40
CA GLY A 24 11.18 19.20 -9.43
C GLY A 24 10.46 20.45 -9.93
N SER A 25 10.06 21.34 -9.03
CA SER A 25 9.40 22.59 -9.39
C SER A 25 10.32 23.56 -10.12
N ALA A 26 11.60 23.63 -9.74
CA ALA A 26 12.59 24.45 -10.42
C ALA A 26 12.83 23.94 -11.85
N LEU A 27 12.97 22.63 -12.02
CA LEU A 27 13.16 22.01 -13.33
C LEU A 27 11.96 22.23 -14.26
N GLU A 28 10.73 22.16 -13.74
CA GLU A 28 9.52 22.47 -14.50
C GLU A 28 9.49 23.95 -14.94
N ALA A 29 9.85 24.87 -14.04
CA ALA A 29 9.92 26.30 -14.36
C ALA A 29 10.99 26.60 -15.41
N GLU A 30 12.18 26.01 -15.31
CA GLU A 30 13.26 26.14 -16.28
C GLU A 30 12.85 25.58 -17.65
N THR A 31 12.20 24.41 -17.67
CA THR A 31 11.67 23.81 -18.91
C THR A 31 10.66 24.73 -19.59
N HIS A 32 9.79 25.38 -18.80
CA HIS A 32 8.83 26.35 -19.33
C HIS A 32 9.51 27.62 -19.86
N TRP A 33 10.54 28.09 -19.16
CA TRP A 33 11.33 29.25 -19.59
C TRP A 33 12.07 28.99 -20.92
N ILE A 34 12.71 27.84 -21.07
CA ILE A 34 13.35 27.42 -22.33
C ILE A 34 12.34 27.42 -23.49
N ALA A 35 11.11 26.98 -23.26
CA ALA A 35 10.06 27.02 -24.28
C ALA A 35 9.72 28.46 -24.71
N GLN A 36 9.61 29.40 -23.77
CA GLN A 36 9.38 30.81 -24.07
C GLN A 36 10.58 31.45 -24.80
N LEU A 37 11.80 31.09 -24.41
CA LEU A 37 13.01 31.55 -25.08
C LEU A 37 13.08 31.06 -26.54
N ALA A 38 12.62 29.83 -26.81
CA ALA A 38 12.58 29.28 -28.16
C ALA A 38 11.65 30.09 -29.09
N GLU A 39 10.56 30.67 -28.59
CA GLU A 39 9.66 31.53 -29.36
C GLU A 39 10.36 32.83 -29.83
N ARG A 40 11.39 33.29 -29.11
CA ARG A 40 12.19 34.47 -29.50
C ARG A 40 13.09 34.21 -30.71
N LEU A 41 13.29 32.95 -31.13
CA LEU A 41 14.11 32.62 -32.30
C LEU A 41 13.45 32.94 -33.64
N ASP A 42 12.14 33.17 -33.66
CA ASP A 42 11.36 33.49 -34.87
C ASP A 42 11.43 34.98 -35.24
N THR A 43 12.31 35.77 -34.60
CA THR A 43 12.54 37.18 -34.92
C THR A 43 13.25 37.33 -36.27
N GLY A 44 12.87 38.37 -37.03
CA GLY A 44 13.51 38.71 -38.31
C GLY A 44 14.82 39.50 -38.17
N ASP A 45 15.22 39.83 -36.95
CA ASP A 45 16.46 40.53 -36.61
C ASP A 45 17.53 39.53 -36.16
N GLU A 46 18.68 39.57 -36.83
CA GLU A 46 19.80 38.64 -36.61
C GLU A 46 20.50 38.91 -35.27
N ASP A 47 20.56 40.17 -34.81
CA ASP A 47 21.19 40.52 -33.53
C ASP A 47 20.32 40.06 -32.35
N GLU A 48 19.00 40.24 -32.43
CA GLU A 48 18.05 39.71 -31.44
C GLU A 48 18.05 38.19 -31.40
N ARG A 49 18.19 37.55 -32.56
CA ARG A 49 18.30 36.09 -32.68
C ARG A 49 19.58 35.56 -32.04
N ALA A 50 20.71 36.23 -32.23
CA ALA A 50 21.98 35.85 -31.60
C ALA A 50 21.91 35.93 -30.06
N LEU A 51 21.25 36.98 -29.52
CA LEU A 51 21.01 37.10 -28.07
C LEU A 51 20.06 36.01 -27.55
N ALA A 52 18.99 35.70 -28.29
CA ALA A 52 18.07 34.63 -27.91
C ALA A 52 18.75 33.25 -27.88
N ILE A 53 19.69 32.99 -28.81
CA ILE A 53 20.50 31.76 -28.81
C ILE A 53 21.40 31.70 -27.56
N ALA A 54 22.08 32.80 -27.21
CA ALA A 54 22.93 32.83 -26.01
C ALA A 54 22.12 32.58 -24.72
N ASP A 55 20.98 33.26 -24.56
CA ASP A 55 20.06 33.05 -23.41
C ASP A 55 19.56 31.59 -23.34
N LEU A 56 19.32 30.97 -24.49
CA LEU A 56 18.90 29.56 -24.60
C LEU A 56 20.01 28.60 -24.21
N GLU A 57 21.23 28.82 -24.68
CA GLU A 57 22.39 27.98 -24.35
C GLU A 57 22.67 28.00 -22.84
N ASP A 58 22.60 29.18 -22.22
CA ASP A 58 22.76 29.32 -20.76
C ASP A 58 21.64 28.60 -19.98
N SER A 59 20.38 28.75 -20.43
CA SER A 59 19.23 28.11 -19.78
C SER A 59 19.25 26.59 -19.96
N LEU A 60 19.69 26.09 -21.12
CA LEU A 60 19.87 24.66 -21.38
C LEU A 60 20.95 24.05 -20.48
N ALA A 61 22.08 24.75 -20.28
CA ALA A 61 23.12 24.30 -19.36
C ALA A 61 22.64 24.27 -17.89
N SER A 62 21.82 25.26 -17.48
CA SER A 62 21.16 25.28 -16.17
C SER A 62 20.20 24.10 -16.00
N GLU A 63 19.36 23.82 -17.02
CA GLU A 63 18.41 22.70 -17.01
C GLU A 63 19.10 21.36 -16.86
N GLU A 64 20.21 21.13 -17.59
CA GLU A 64 20.97 19.89 -17.50
C GLU A 64 21.51 19.67 -16.07
N HIS A 65 22.05 20.72 -15.46
CA HIS A 65 22.55 20.66 -14.08
C HIS A 65 21.43 20.38 -13.06
N GLN A 66 20.29 21.08 -13.20
CA GLN A 66 19.13 20.89 -12.34
C GLN A 66 18.53 19.49 -12.50
N ARG A 67 18.45 18.99 -13.73
CA ARG A 67 17.97 17.65 -14.05
C ARG A 67 18.87 16.59 -13.43
N GLU A 68 20.18 16.75 -13.52
CA GLU A 68 21.13 15.84 -12.89
C GLU A 68 20.96 15.84 -11.36
N ALA A 69 20.84 17.01 -10.74
CA ALA A 69 20.59 17.14 -9.30
C ALA A 69 19.27 16.45 -8.89
N PHE A 70 18.21 16.64 -9.67
CA PHE A 70 16.92 15.99 -9.46
C PHE A 70 17.03 14.46 -9.56
N VAL A 71 17.65 13.94 -10.62
CA VAL A 71 17.80 12.49 -10.84
C VAL A 71 18.62 11.85 -9.73
N ARG A 72 19.76 12.45 -9.35
CA ARG A 72 20.58 11.96 -8.23
C ARG A 72 19.79 11.92 -6.92
N LYS A 73 18.98 12.96 -6.65
CA LYS A 73 18.15 12.99 -5.43
C LYS A 73 16.98 12.00 -5.48
N ALA A 74 16.37 11.81 -6.66
CA ALA A 74 15.33 10.81 -6.87
C ALA A 74 15.87 9.39 -6.63
N ASP A 75 17.06 9.09 -7.16
CA ASP A 75 17.74 7.80 -6.95
C ASP A 75 18.07 7.55 -5.47
N ALA A 76 18.64 8.56 -4.79
CA ALA A 76 18.86 8.48 -3.34
C ALA A 76 17.55 8.27 -2.56
N THR A 77 16.44 8.86 -3.03
CA THR A 77 15.12 8.65 -2.43
C THR A 77 14.61 7.22 -2.67
N CYS A 78 14.82 6.65 -3.86
CA CYS A 78 14.51 5.25 -4.16
C CYS A 78 15.23 4.30 -3.19
N TRP A 79 16.52 4.52 -2.96
CA TRP A 79 17.30 3.73 -1.99
C TRP A 79 16.71 3.77 -0.58
N VAL A 80 16.31 4.96 -0.10
CA VAL A 80 15.66 5.10 1.22
C VAL A 80 14.33 4.34 1.27
N ILE A 81 13.52 4.40 0.20
CA ILE A 81 12.25 3.68 0.12
C ILE A 81 12.48 2.16 0.18
N GLU A 82 13.45 1.64 -0.55
CA GLU A 82 13.80 0.20 -0.54
C GLU A 82 14.25 -0.25 0.84
N ARG A 83 15.14 0.52 1.48
CA ARG A 83 15.59 0.24 2.83
C ARG A 83 14.43 0.18 3.83
N LEU A 84 13.54 1.17 3.82
CA LEU A 84 12.38 1.20 4.72
C LEU A 84 11.44 0.01 4.48
N ARG A 85 11.24 -0.39 3.22
CA ARG A 85 10.44 -1.58 2.87
C ARG A 85 11.09 -2.87 3.33
N ALA A 86 12.41 -2.98 3.24
CA ALA A 86 13.17 -4.11 3.75
C ALA A 86 13.09 -4.20 5.28
N GLU A 87 13.26 -3.08 5.99
CA GLU A 87 13.12 -2.99 7.44
C GLU A 87 11.71 -3.38 7.90
N ALA A 88 10.66 -2.87 7.24
CA ALA A 88 9.28 -3.25 7.51
C ALA A 88 9.04 -4.76 7.33
N SER A 89 9.59 -5.34 6.25
CA SER A 89 9.49 -6.78 5.97
C SER A 89 10.20 -7.60 7.05
N TYR A 90 11.39 -7.17 7.48
CA TYR A 90 12.12 -7.79 8.58
C TYR A 90 11.29 -7.79 9.88
N HIS A 91 10.73 -6.64 10.27
CA HIS A 91 9.89 -6.54 11.47
C HIS A 91 8.65 -7.42 11.38
N GLN A 92 8.01 -7.51 10.21
CA GLN A 92 6.87 -8.39 10.00
C GLN A 92 7.26 -9.87 10.17
N CYS A 93 8.43 -10.27 9.67
CA CYS A 93 8.95 -11.62 9.87
C CYS A 93 9.25 -11.91 11.35
N GLN A 94 9.85 -10.96 12.07
CA GLN A 94 10.09 -11.12 13.51
C GLN A 94 8.78 -11.26 14.30
N SER A 95 7.78 -10.43 14.02
CA SER A 95 6.46 -10.51 14.66
C SER A 95 5.82 -11.89 14.46
N LYS A 96 5.85 -12.44 13.24
CA LYS A 96 5.35 -13.79 12.96
C LYS A 96 6.08 -14.87 13.75
N ARG A 97 7.40 -14.74 13.92
CA ARG A 97 8.20 -15.68 14.73
C ARG A 97 7.79 -15.64 16.20
N PHE A 98 7.65 -14.45 16.77
CA PHE A 98 7.21 -14.32 18.16
C PHE A 98 5.78 -14.85 18.37
N ALA A 99 4.88 -14.59 17.44
CA ALA A 99 3.53 -15.15 17.48
C ALA A 99 3.53 -16.68 17.42
N ALA A 100 4.41 -17.28 16.62
CA ALA A 100 4.54 -18.73 16.53
C ALA A 100 5.15 -19.34 17.81
N LEU A 101 6.11 -18.65 18.44
CA LEU A 101 6.68 -19.07 19.72
C LEU A 101 5.64 -19.04 20.84
N ALA A 102 4.93 -17.92 20.99
CA ALA A 102 3.85 -17.78 21.97
C ALA A 102 2.80 -18.87 21.80
N LYS A 103 2.33 -19.09 20.56
CA LYS A 103 1.39 -20.18 20.26
C LYS A 103 1.94 -21.57 20.61
N GLY A 104 3.25 -21.78 20.40
CA GLY A 104 3.90 -23.04 20.77
C GLY A 104 3.97 -23.26 22.28
N GLU A 105 4.15 -22.20 23.06
CA GLU A 105 4.13 -22.22 24.52
C GLU A 105 2.72 -22.45 25.06
N ASP A 106 1.72 -21.73 24.52
CA ASP A 106 0.30 -21.92 24.86
C ASP A 106 -0.13 -23.37 24.61
N ASN A 107 0.17 -23.93 23.43
CA ASN A 107 -0.18 -25.32 23.11
C ASN A 107 0.47 -26.34 24.07
N ARG A 108 1.70 -26.08 24.54
CA ARG A 108 2.39 -26.94 25.51
C ARG A 108 1.73 -26.83 26.88
N ALA A 109 1.34 -25.63 27.29
CA ALA A 109 0.59 -25.40 28.51
C ALA A 109 -0.76 -26.12 28.47
N ASP A 110 -1.53 -25.98 27.38
CA ASP A 110 -2.82 -26.67 27.20
C ASP A 110 -2.66 -28.19 27.27
N ALA A 111 -1.60 -28.76 26.69
CA ALA A 111 -1.33 -30.20 26.75
C ALA A 111 -1.02 -30.67 28.19
N LEU A 112 -0.27 -29.88 28.96
CA LEU A 112 0.00 -30.15 30.37
C LEU A 112 -1.26 -30.01 31.21
N GLU A 113 -2.06 -28.96 30.97
CA GLU A 113 -3.34 -28.75 31.62
C GLU A 113 -4.30 -29.93 31.36
N ALA A 114 -4.45 -30.36 30.10
CA ALA A 114 -5.28 -31.49 29.74
C ALA A 114 -4.84 -32.78 30.46
N THR A 115 -3.53 -33.01 30.55
CA THR A 115 -2.96 -34.17 31.28
C THR A 115 -3.26 -34.07 32.78
N LEU A 116 -3.07 -32.89 33.37
CA LEU A 116 -3.33 -32.64 34.79
C LEU A 116 -4.81 -32.82 35.14
N VAL A 117 -5.72 -32.21 34.36
CA VAL A 117 -7.16 -32.35 34.53
C VAL A 117 -7.59 -33.81 34.39
N HIS A 118 -7.05 -34.53 33.40
CA HIS A 118 -7.35 -35.96 33.23
C HIS A 118 -6.98 -36.80 34.46
N LEU A 119 -5.82 -36.54 35.07
CA LEU A 119 -5.38 -37.26 36.26
C LEU A 119 -6.19 -36.87 37.50
N LEU A 120 -6.53 -35.59 37.67
CA LEU A 120 -7.34 -35.12 38.79
C LEU A 120 -8.78 -35.65 38.73
N ASP A 121 -9.39 -35.68 37.54
CA ASP A 121 -10.73 -36.24 37.34
C ASP A 121 -10.77 -37.76 37.58
N ARG A 122 -9.66 -38.49 37.34
CA ARG A 122 -9.56 -39.90 37.74
C ARG A 122 -9.53 -40.11 39.25
N LEU A 123 -8.99 -39.16 40.01
CA LEU A 123 -8.92 -39.23 41.48
C LEU A 123 -10.24 -38.78 42.12
N GLU A 124 -10.86 -37.73 41.58
CA GLU A 124 -12.11 -37.13 42.06
C GLU A 124 -13.08 -36.90 40.89
N PRO A 125 -13.75 -37.97 40.40
CA PRO A 125 -14.60 -37.87 39.23
C PRO A 125 -15.79 -36.95 39.48
N GLY A 126 -16.02 -36.01 38.56
CA GLY A 126 -17.14 -35.07 38.62
C GLY A 126 -16.95 -33.87 39.54
N ALA A 127 -15.74 -33.66 40.09
CA ALA A 127 -15.41 -32.44 40.81
C ALA A 127 -15.42 -31.23 39.85
N SER A 128 -16.12 -30.17 40.22
CA SER A 128 -16.14 -28.91 39.46
C SER A 128 -14.97 -27.98 39.77
N ALA A 129 -14.17 -28.32 40.78
CA ALA A 129 -12.96 -27.59 41.14
C ALA A 129 -11.96 -28.50 41.87
N HIS A 130 -10.68 -28.33 41.56
CA HIS A 130 -9.58 -28.96 42.30
C HIS A 130 -8.71 -27.89 42.95
N ARG A 131 -8.45 -28.03 44.26
CA ARG A 131 -7.59 -27.12 45.02
C ARG A 131 -6.25 -27.78 45.29
N LEU A 132 -5.18 -27.19 44.76
CA LEU A 132 -3.79 -27.54 45.02
C LEU A 132 -3.23 -26.62 46.12
N HIS A 133 -1.96 -26.77 46.48
CA HIS A 133 -1.33 -25.93 47.51
C HIS A 133 -1.38 -24.44 47.16
N ASP A 134 -0.92 -24.08 45.94
CA ASP A 134 -0.82 -22.69 45.51
C ASP A 134 -1.83 -22.31 44.40
N HIS A 135 -2.55 -23.28 43.84
CA HIS A 135 -3.38 -23.10 42.65
C HIS A 135 -4.77 -23.72 42.80
N CYS A 136 -5.75 -23.18 42.08
CA CYS A 136 -7.10 -23.73 42.02
C CYS A 136 -7.55 -23.83 40.56
N LEU A 137 -7.83 -25.05 40.12
CA LEU A 137 -8.44 -25.34 38.83
C LEU A 137 -9.96 -25.36 39.00
N ARG A 138 -10.68 -24.68 38.11
CA ARG A 138 -12.15 -24.66 38.10
C ARG A 138 -12.61 -24.97 36.70
N SER A 139 -13.54 -25.92 36.59
CA SER A 139 -14.23 -26.10 35.32
C SER A 139 -15.25 -24.98 35.13
N ARG A 140 -15.42 -24.57 33.87
CA ARG A 140 -16.51 -23.69 33.45
C ARG A 140 -17.36 -24.48 32.47
N LEU A 141 -18.67 -24.52 32.70
CA LEU A 141 -19.59 -25.09 31.75
C LEU A 141 -19.86 -24.06 30.65
N THR A 142 -19.73 -24.47 29.40
CA THR A 142 -20.08 -23.68 28.22
C THR A 142 -21.15 -24.43 27.44
N GLU A 143 -22.26 -23.76 27.16
CA GLU A 143 -23.38 -24.33 26.42
C GLU A 143 -23.28 -23.89 24.96
N ALA A 144 -23.39 -24.84 24.04
CA ALA A 144 -23.46 -24.59 22.60
C ALA A 144 -24.74 -25.22 22.06
N ILE A 145 -25.42 -24.52 21.15
CA ILE A 145 -26.62 -25.02 20.48
C ILE A 145 -26.20 -25.54 19.10
N GLU A 146 -26.33 -26.85 18.91
CA GLU A 146 -26.18 -27.47 17.59
C GLU A 146 -27.53 -27.40 16.85
N ILE A 147 -27.50 -26.98 15.59
CA ILE A 147 -28.70 -26.86 14.74
C ILE A 147 -28.62 -27.95 13.69
N ASP A 148 -29.41 -29.01 13.86
CA ASP A 148 -29.43 -30.16 12.95
C ASP A 148 -30.17 -29.86 11.63
N ASP A 149 -31.29 -29.14 11.71
CA ASP A 149 -32.07 -28.69 10.54
C ASP A 149 -32.55 -27.25 10.73
N ALA A 150 -31.87 -26.32 10.06
CA ALA A 150 -32.21 -24.91 10.10
C ALA A 150 -33.57 -24.59 9.43
N SER A 151 -34.10 -25.46 8.56
CA SER A 151 -35.35 -25.22 7.83
C SER A 151 -36.59 -25.57 8.65
N ALA A 152 -36.44 -26.44 9.66
CA ALA A 152 -37.49 -26.78 10.61
C ALA A 152 -37.63 -25.76 11.75
N LEU A 153 -36.69 -24.81 11.87
CA LEU A 153 -36.74 -23.78 12.89
C LEU A 153 -37.87 -22.78 12.61
N PRO A 154 -38.64 -22.39 13.65
CA PRO A 154 -39.61 -21.31 13.54
C PRO A 154 -38.96 -20.02 13.01
N ALA A 155 -39.70 -19.28 12.18
CA ALA A 155 -39.22 -18.03 11.57
C ALA A 155 -38.78 -16.98 12.61
N GLU A 156 -39.32 -17.02 13.83
CA GLU A 156 -38.95 -16.13 14.95
C GLU A 156 -37.53 -16.38 15.49
N LEU A 157 -36.97 -17.57 15.28
CA LEU A 157 -35.61 -17.95 15.69
C LEU A 157 -34.59 -17.82 14.55
N LEU A 158 -35.03 -17.39 13.36
CA LEU A 158 -34.19 -17.21 12.19
C LEU A 158 -33.87 -15.72 11.99
N THR A 159 -32.59 -15.40 11.83
CA THR A 159 -32.16 -14.07 11.41
C THR A 159 -31.88 -14.09 9.91
N ILE A 160 -32.68 -13.37 9.12
CA ILE A 160 -32.51 -13.30 7.66
C ILE A 160 -31.55 -12.16 7.32
N GLN A 161 -30.37 -12.49 6.79
CA GLN A 161 -29.44 -11.51 6.22
C GLN A 161 -29.61 -11.45 4.70
N THR A 162 -30.25 -10.40 4.18
CA THR A 162 -30.38 -10.16 2.74
C THR A 162 -29.22 -9.29 2.24
N THR A 163 -28.01 -9.84 2.17
CA THR A 163 -26.86 -9.09 1.65
C THR A 163 -26.79 -9.16 0.13
N SER A 164 -27.08 -8.06 -0.55
CA SER A 164 -26.79 -7.88 -1.98
C SER A 164 -25.44 -7.18 -2.13
N THR A 165 -24.44 -7.89 -2.65
CA THR A 165 -23.09 -7.35 -2.87
C THR A 165 -22.82 -7.08 -4.36
N PRO A 166 -22.23 -5.93 -4.73
CA PRO A 166 -21.91 -5.64 -6.11
C PRO A 166 -20.90 -6.64 -6.70
N ASN A 167 -21.27 -7.29 -7.80
CA ASN A 167 -20.36 -8.18 -8.52
C ASN A 167 -19.36 -7.38 -9.36
N LYS A 168 -18.22 -7.04 -8.75
CA LYS A 168 -17.16 -6.23 -9.37
C LYS A 168 -16.58 -6.87 -10.64
N SER A 169 -16.53 -8.19 -10.74
CA SER A 169 -15.98 -8.87 -11.92
C SER A 169 -16.93 -8.74 -13.12
N SER A 170 -18.23 -8.94 -12.91
CA SER A 170 -19.25 -8.74 -13.95
C SER A 170 -19.34 -7.28 -14.40
N ILE A 171 -19.30 -6.32 -13.47
CA ILE A 171 -19.28 -4.89 -13.78
C ILE A 171 -18.06 -4.54 -14.65
N LYS A 172 -16.88 -5.00 -14.25
CA LYS A 172 -15.63 -4.79 -15.01
C LYS A 172 -15.68 -5.43 -16.40
N ALA A 173 -16.21 -6.63 -16.51
CA ALA A 173 -16.37 -7.33 -17.79
C ALA A 173 -17.30 -6.55 -18.73
N ARG A 174 -18.44 -6.07 -18.22
CA ARG A 174 -19.39 -5.26 -18.99
C ARG A 174 -18.78 -3.96 -19.49
N ILE A 175 -18.09 -3.20 -18.63
CA ILE A 175 -17.42 -1.95 -19.06
C ILE A 175 -16.38 -2.24 -20.15
N ARG A 176 -15.60 -3.32 -20.01
CA ARG A 176 -14.60 -3.71 -21.03
C ARG A 176 -15.22 -4.12 -22.35
N ALA A 177 -16.34 -4.85 -22.32
CA ALA A 177 -17.04 -5.26 -23.53
C ALA A 177 -17.58 -4.06 -24.32
N VAL A 178 -18.18 -3.08 -23.62
CA VAL A 178 -18.69 -1.84 -24.25
C VAL A 178 -17.53 -1.03 -24.86
N ILE A 179 -16.40 -0.90 -24.15
CA ILE A 179 -15.21 -0.25 -24.70
C ILE A 179 -14.69 -0.98 -25.94
N ALA A 180 -14.56 -2.31 -25.89
CA ALA A 180 -14.03 -3.10 -27.00
C ALA A 180 -14.90 -2.99 -28.26
N ALA A 181 -16.23 -3.04 -28.10
CA ALA A 181 -17.17 -2.89 -29.21
C ALA A 181 -17.12 -1.48 -29.82
N ALA A 182 -17.06 -0.44 -28.98
CA ALA A 182 -17.13 0.93 -29.46
C ALA A 182 -15.81 1.45 -30.07
N VAL A 183 -14.69 0.80 -29.75
CA VAL A 183 -13.35 1.15 -30.26
C VAL A 183 -12.96 0.36 -31.51
N ALA A 184 -13.71 -0.69 -31.86
CA ALA A 184 -13.41 -1.55 -33.00
C ALA A 184 -13.41 -0.73 -34.31
N GLY A 185 -12.28 -0.76 -35.03
CA GLY A 185 -12.12 -0.09 -36.33
C GLY A 185 -11.79 1.41 -36.26
N LEU A 186 -11.70 2.02 -35.07
CA LEU A 186 -11.34 3.43 -34.92
C LEU A 186 -9.82 3.64 -34.90
N PRO A 187 -9.33 4.81 -35.40
CA PRO A 187 -7.94 5.18 -35.23
C PRO A 187 -7.61 5.40 -33.75
N LYS A 188 -6.38 5.05 -33.35
CA LYS A 188 -5.89 5.05 -31.96
C LYS A 188 -6.22 6.31 -31.12
N PRO A 189 -6.16 7.56 -31.64
CA PRO A 189 -6.52 8.73 -30.83
C PRO A 189 -8.03 8.79 -30.50
N GLU A 190 -8.90 8.58 -31.48
CA GLU A 190 -10.36 8.60 -31.30
C GLU A 190 -10.81 7.43 -30.41
N ALA A 191 -10.23 6.26 -30.65
CA ALA A 191 -10.35 5.06 -29.81
C ALA A 191 -10.04 5.33 -28.33
N ALA A 192 -8.98 6.09 -28.04
CA ALA A 192 -8.55 6.38 -26.67
C ALA A 192 -9.51 7.33 -25.94
N HIS A 193 -9.96 8.39 -26.61
CA HIS A 193 -10.94 9.33 -26.06
C HIS A 193 -12.27 8.64 -25.75
N LEU A 194 -12.76 7.83 -26.69
CA LEU A 194 -14.01 7.09 -26.55
C LEU A 194 -13.89 6.06 -25.41
N ALA A 195 -12.80 5.29 -25.36
CA ALA A 195 -12.54 4.33 -24.28
C ALA A 195 -12.50 4.99 -22.89
N PHE A 196 -11.94 6.19 -22.79
CA PHE A 196 -11.87 6.93 -21.52
C PHE A 196 -13.26 7.39 -21.07
N SER A 197 -14.07 7.94 -21.98
CA SER A 197 -15.45 8.36 -21.68
C SER A 197 -16.29 7.16 -21.22
N LEU A 198 -16.26 6.05 -21.97
CA LEU A 198 -17.01 4.84 -21.64
C LEU A 198 -16.56 4.17 -20.33
N ALA A 199 -15.26 4.25 -19.99
CA ALA A 199 -14.78 3.74 -18.72
C ALA A 199 -15.46 4.43 -17.52
N ALA A 200 -15.93 5.67 -17.68
CA ALA A 200 -16.63 6.43 -16.65
C ALA A 200 -18.14 6.22 -16.63
N THR A 201 -18.76 5.88 -17.78
CA THR A 201 -20.23 5.96 -17.96
C THR A 201 -20.91 4.65 -18.38
N ALA A 202 -20.17 3.62 -18.79
CA ALA A 202 -20.76 2.40 -19.36
C ALA A 202 -21.65 1.58 -18.38
N VAL A 203 -21.51 1.79 -17.06
CA VAL A 203 -22.39 1.21 -16.05
C VAL A 203 -22.77 2.30 -15.03
N PRO A 204 -24.06 2.63 -14.86
CA PRO A 204 -24.49 3.60 -13.86
C PRO A 204 -24.01 3.21 -12.46
N GLY A 205 -23.41 4.16 -11.74
CA GLY A 205 -22.88 3.93 -10.38
C GLY A 205 -21.53 3.21 -10.32
N ALA A 206 -20.89 2.88 -11.45
CA ALA A 206 -19.56 2.26 -11.47
C ALA A 206 -18.66 2.83 -12.58
N ARG A 207 -17.37 3.05 -12.24
CA ARG A 207 -16.35 3.48 -13.20
C ARG A 207 -15.12 2.59 -13.16
N LEU A 208 -14.53 2.32 -14.31
CA LEU A 208 -13.27 1.60 -14.45
C LEU A 208 -12.10 2.57 -14.33
N ILE A 209 -11.41 2.53 -13.20
CA ILE A 209 -10.19 3.31 -12.97
C ILE A 209 -8.98 2.44 -13.28
N LYS A 210 -8.12 2.89 -14.21
CA LYS A 210 -6.81 2.27 -14.44
C LYS A 210 -5.78 3.02 -13.58
N ARG A 211 -5.12 2.30 -12.67
CA ARG A 211 -3.99 2.81 -11.90
C ARG A 211 -2.73 2.09 -12.35
N ARG A 212 -1.63 2.84 -12.48
CA ARG A 212 -0.31 2.23 -12.68
C ARG A 212 0.26 1.91 -11.30
N HIS A 213 0.81 0.72 -11.17
CA HIS A 213 1.58 0.33 -10.01
C HIS A 213 3.06 0.37 -10.42
N TRP A 214 3.86 1.04 -9.60
CA TRP A 214 5.29 1.20 -9.82
C TRP A 214 6.03 0.35 -8.80
N SER A 215 7.02 -0.40 -9.25
CA SER A 215 7.99 -1.12 -8.42
C SER A 215 9.36 -0.47 -8.59
N ILE A 216 10.12 -0.43 -7.50
CA ILE A 216 11.55 -0.11 -7.54
C ILE A 216 12.26 -1.47 -7.66
N THR A 217 13.22 -1.57 -8.57
CA THR A 217 13.94 -2.80 -8.93
C THR A 217 15.43 -2.56 -8.92
#